data_AF-A0A3D3P9M6-F1
#
_entry.id   AF-A0A3D3P9M6-F1
#
_cell.length_a   1.000
_cell.length_b   1.000
_cell.length_c   1.000
_cell.angle_alpha   90.00
_cell.angle_beta   90.00
_cell.angle_gamma   90.00
#
_symmetry.space_group_name_H-M   'P 1'
#
loop_
_entity.id
_entity.type
_entity.pdbx_description
1 polymer ?
#
loop_
_entity_poly.entity_id
_entity_poly.type
_entity_poly.pdbx_seq_one_letter_code
_entity_poly.pdbx_strand_id
1 'polypeptide(L)'
;TRVAREVGTDGNLGGQAFVPGVAGTWKDLTDSVNQMSSNLTSQVRNIAEVTKAVASGDLSKTVIIDVKGEMMDLKNTINTMVDQL
;
A
#
# COMPACT_ATOMS: atom_id res chain seq x y z
N THR A 1 -14.85 -9.96 -8.44
CA THR A 1 -13.67 -10.42 -9.20
C THR A 1 -12.61 -10.89 -8.21
N ARG A 2 -11.70 -11.81 -8.60
CA ARG A 2 -10.70 -12.43 -7.71
C ARG A 2 -9.91 -11.42 -6.86
N VAL A 3 -9.45 -10.34 -7.49
CA VAL A 3 -8.65 -9.28 -6.86
C VAL A 3 -9.37 -8.58 -5.72
N ALA A 4 -10.67 -8.31 -5.87
CA ALA A 4 -11.45 -7.64 -4.83
C ALA A 4 -11.53 -8.50 -3.56
N ARG A 5 -11.59 -9.83 -3.69
CA ARG A 5 -11.52 -10.75 -2.55
C ARG A 5 -10.10 -10.79 -1.97
N GLU A 6 -9.09 -11.04 -2.79
CA GLU A 6 -7.71 -11.19 -2.30
C GLU A 6 -7.19 -9.93 -1.60
N VAL A 7 -7.34 -8.76 -2.22
CA VAL A 7 -6.81 -7.51 -1.67
C VAL A 7 -7.75 -6.94 -0.61
N GLY A 8 -9.07 -6.95 -0.87
CA GLY A 8 -10.05 -6.28 -0.03
C GLY A 8 -10.57 -7.10 1.15
N THR A 9 -10.67 -8.42 1.00
CA THR A 9 -11.19 -9.31 2.06
C THR A 9 -10.08 -10.07 2.77
N ASP A 10 -9.17 -10.67 2.00
CA ASP A 10 -8.14 -11.55 2.57
C ASP A 10 -6.89 -10.77 3.00
N GLY A 11 -6.79 -9.48 2.66
CA GLY A 11 -5.65 -8.62 2.96
C GLY A 11 -4.37 -9.00 2.21
N ASN A 12 -4.46 -9.85 1.20
CA ASN A 12 -3.34 -10.21 0.34
C ASN A 12 -3.10 -9.11 -0.70
N LEU A 13 -2.30 -8.14 -0.31
CA LEU A 13 -1.97 -6.97 -1.12
C LEU A 13 -1.18 -7.36 -2.38
N GLY A 14 -1.36 -6.60 -3.48
CA GLY A 14 -0.63 -6.80 -4.73
C GLY A 14 -1.31 -7.68 -5.78
N GLY A 15 -2.53 -8.14 -5.50
CA GLY A 15 -3.37 -8.76 -6.53
C GLY A 15 -3.72 -7.76 -7.63
N GLN A 16 -3.57 -8.17 -8.90
CA GLN A 16 -3.90 -7.35 -10.07
C GLN A 16 -5.02 -7.98 -10.89
N ALA A 17 -5.87 -7.13 -11.45
CA ALA A 17 -7.00 -7.52 -12.26
C ALA A 17 -6.51 -7.84 -13.67
N PHE A 18 -6.90 -9.03 -14.15
CA PHE A 18 -6.70 -9.44 -15.53
C PHE A 18 -8.07 -9.71 -16.14
N VAL A 19 -8.40 -8.97 -17.20
CA VAL A 19 -9.67 -9.13 -17.92
C VAL A 19 -9.33 -9.50 -19.36
N PRO A 20 -9.54 -10.75 -19.79
CA PRO A 20 -9.26 -11.19 -21.15
C PRO A 20 -10.06 -10.39 -22.18
N GLY A 21 -9.42 -9.98 -23.28
CA GLY A 21 -10.10 -9.35 -24.42
C GLY A 21 -10.50 -7.89 -24.24
N VAL A 22 -10.10 -7.22 -23.14
CA VAL A 22 -10.35 -5.78 -22.98
C VAL A 22 -9.42 -4.96 -23.87
N ALA A 23 -9.98 -3.93 -24.51
CA ALA A 23 -9.28 -2.97 -25.35
C ALA A 23 -9.87 -1.57 -25.14
N GLY A 24 -9.17 -0.55 -25.64
CA GLY A 24 -9.57 0.85 -25.50
C GLY A 24 -9.77 1.27 -24.05
N THR A 25 -10.79 2.07 -23.79
CA THR A 25 -11.06 2.65 -22.46
C THR A 25 -11.13 1.63 -21.33
N TRP A 26 -11.61 0.41 -21.58
CA TRP A 26 -11.67 -0.64 -20.55
C TRP A 26 -10.30 -1.19 -20.16
N LYS A 27 -9.36 -1.25 -21.12
CA LYS A 27 -7.97 -1.60 -20.84
C LYS A 27 -7.31 -0.50 -20.00
N ASP A 28 -7.46 0.76 -20.42
CA ASP A 28 -6.85 1.89 -19.73
C ASP A 28 -7.36 2.02 -18.28
N LEU A 29 -8.66 1.78 -18.06
CA LEU A 29 -9.24 1.74 -16.72
C LEU A 29 -8.70 0.58 -15.88
N THR A 30 -8.57 -0.61 -16.46
CA THR A 30 -8.01 -1.78 -15.77
C THR A 30 -6.56 -1.54 -15.36
N ASP A 31 -5.76 -1.00 -16.28
CA ASP A 31 -4.35 -0.69 -16.04
C ASP A 31 -4.19 0.43 -14.98
N SER A 32 -5.05 1.46 -15.02
CA SER A 32 -5.06 2.54 -14.03
C SER A 32 -5.43 2.05 -12.62
N VAL A 33 -6.46 1.20 -12.50
CA VAL A 33 -6.85 0.60 -11.22
C VAL A 33 -5.75 -0.31 -10.67
N ASN A 34 -5.12 -1.10 -11.54
CA ASN A 34 -3.98 -1.95 -11.15
C ASN A 34 -2.79 -1.11 -10.66
N GLN A 35 -2.49 0.00 -11.32
CA GLN A 35 -1.42 0.89 -10.90
C GLN A 35 -1.73 1.54 -9.54
N MET A 36 -2.95 2.02 -9.33
CA MET A 36 -3.40 2.54 -8.03
C MET A 36 -3.26 1.49 -6.93
N SER A 37 -3.75 0.26 -7.16
CA SER A 37 -3.66 -0.84 -6.19
C SER A 37 -2.21 -1.22 -5.87
N SER A 38 -1.33 -1.24 -6.89
CA SER A 38 0.10 -1.52 -6.72
C SER A 38 0.82 -0.43 -5.90
N ASN A 39 0.51 0.84 -6.16
CA ASN A 39 1.07 1.96 -5.41
C ASN A 39 0.65 1.89 -3.93
N LEU A 40 -0.66 1.74 -3.66
CA LEU A 40 -1.17 1.62 -2.29
C LEU A 40 -0.62 0.39 -1.56
N THR A 41 -0.53 -0.75 -2.25
CA THR A 41 0.10 -1.98 -1.71
C THR A 41 1.53 -1.71 -1.23
N SER A 42 2.33 -1.04 -2.07
CA SER A 42 3.73 -0.75 -1.76
C SER A 42 3.85 0.19 -0.56
N GLN A 43 2.98 1.20 -0.49
CA GLN A 43 2.95 2.15 0.61
C GLN A 43 2.57 1.49 1.95
N VAL A 44 1.51 0.67 1.95
CA VAL A 44 1.06 -0.06 3.15
C VAL A 44 2.12 -1.07 3.61
N ARG A 45 2.79 -1.78 2.69
CA ARG A 45 3.84 -2.74 3.05
C ARG A 45 5.05 -2.07 3.73
N ASN A 46 5.48 -0.90 3.23
CA ASN A 46 6.58 -0.16 3.85
C ASN A 46 6.22 0.31 5.27
N ILE A 47 5.00 0.81 5.45
CA ILE A 47 4.48 1.18 6.77
C ILE A 47 4.46 -0.04 7.70
N ALA A 48 3.93 -1.17 7.25
CA ALA A 48 3.87 -2.38 8.04
C ALA A 48 5.25 -2.91 8.47
N GLU A 49 6.28 -2.73 7.63
CA GLU A 49 7.66 -3.06 7.98
C GLU A 49 8.17 -2.22 9.15
N VAL A 50 7.97 -0.90 9.10
CA VAL A 50 8.38 0.03 10.17
C VAL A 50 7.61 -0.26 11.45
N THR A 51 6.29 -0.44 11.39
CA THR A 51 5.48 -0.78 12.58
C THR A 51 5.93 -2.11 13.21
N LYS A 52 6.33 -3.11 12.41
CA LYS A 52 6.89 -4.37 12.93
C LYS A 52 8.23 -4.16 13.62
N ALA A 53 9.12 -3.34 13.05
CA ALA A 53 10.41 -3.02 13.65
C ALA A 53 10.23 -2.35 15.02
N VAL A 54 9.35 -1.35 15.09
CA VAL A 54 8.98 -0.64 16.33
C VAL A 54 8.42 -1.62 17.36
N ALA A 55 7.51 -2.51 16.97
CA ALA A 55 6.95 -3.52 17.85
C ALA A 55 8.01 -4.52 18.37
N SER A 56 9.10 -4.72 17.63
CA SER A 56 10.26 -5.52 18.07
C SER A 56 11.30 -4.74 18.89
N GLY A 57 11.07 -3.45 19.13
CA GLY A 57 11.97 -2.56 19.89
C GLY A 57 13.02 -1.83 19.04
N ASP A 58 13.01 -1.98 17.71
CA ASP A 58 13.89 -1.24 16.81
C ASP A 58 13.24 0.08 16.40
N LEU A 59 13.53 1.13 17.16
CA LEU A 59 13.08 2.51 16.91
C LEU A 59 13.97 3.26 15.91
N SER A 60 15.01 2.62 15.36
CA SER A 60 15.86 3.27 14.34
C SER A 60 15.20 3.31 12.96
N LYS A 61 14.09 2.60 12.78
CA LYS A 61 13.35 2.49 11.52
C LYS A 61 12.27 3.55 11.43
N THR A 62 12.23 4.26 10.31
CA THR A 62 11.18 5.21 9.96
C THR A 62 10.68 4.97 8.55
N VAL A 63 9.45 5.41 8.26
CA VAL A 63 8.86 5.33 6.93
C VAL A 63 9.53 6.39 6.05
N ILE A 64 10.34 5.97 5.08
CA ILE A 64 11.14 6.87 4.23
C ILE A 64 10.54 7.13 2.85
N ILE A 65 9.60 6.29 2.41
CA ILE A 65 9.04 6.38 1.05
C ILE A 65 8.31 7.72 0.82
N ASP A 66 8.36 8.21 -0.42
CA ASP A 66 7.59 9.39 -0.82
C ASP A 66 6.12 9.01 -1.05
N VAL A 67 5.24 9.72 -0.35
CA VAL A 67 3.79 9.50 -0.33
C VAL A 67 3.10 10.85 -0.23
N LYS A 68 1.83 10.93 -0.66
CA LYS A 68 1.06 12.17 -0.69
C LYS A 68 -0.31 11.96 -0.07
N GLY A 69 -0.97 13.06 0.29
CA GLY A 69 -2.33 13.06 0.86
C GLY A 69 -2.40 12.24 2.15
N GLU A 70 -3.48 11.46 2.30
CA GLU A 70 -3.75 10.66 3.52
C GLU A 70 -2.61 9.70 3.88
N MET A 71 -1.87 9.20 2.89
CA MET A 71 -0.72 8.32 3.14
C MET A 71 0.50 9.07 3.69
N MET A 72 0.65 10.35 3.36
CA MET A 72 1.65 11.23 3.99
C MET A 72 1.30 11.50 5.44
N ASP A 73 0.01 11.77 5.72
CA ASP A 73 -0.44 11.99 7.09
C ASP A 73 -0.20 10.74 7.95
N LEU A 74 -0.56 9.55 7.42
CA LEU A 74 -0.29 8.28 8.08
C LEU A 74 1.21 8.04 8.34
N LYS A 75 2.07 8.28 7.33
CA LYS A 75 3.52 8.21 7.47
C LYS A 75 4.01 9.12 8.61
N ASN A 76 3.54 10.37 8.64
CA ASN A 76 3.96 11.35 9.63
C ASN A 76 3.49 10.97 11.04
N THR A 77 2.26 10.47 11.19
CA THR A 77 1.75 9.96 12.47
C THR A 77 2.61 8.82 12.98
N ILE A 78 2.98 7.86 12.12
CA ILE A 78 3.82 6.72 12.53
C ILE A 78 5.22 7.17 12.89
N ASN A 79 5.87 8.00 12.07
CA ASN A 79 7.22 8.48 12.40
C ASN A 79 7.23 9.28 13.71
N THR A 80 6.23 10.14 13.93
CA THR A 80 6.07 10.86 15.20
C THR A 80 5.92 9.90 16.39
N MET A 81 5.17 8.80 16.22
CA MET A 81 5.04 7.78 17.26
C MET A 81 6.39 7.14 17.58
N VAL A 82 7.21 6.82 16.57
CA VAL A 82 8.55 6.24 16.77
C VAL A 82 9.46 7.20 17.52
N ASP A 83 9.44 8.48 17.15
CA ASP A 83 10.30 9.51 17.75
C ASP A 83 9.96 9.80 19.23
N GLN A 84 8.77 9.43 19.69
CA GLN A 84 8.28 9.68 21.06
C GLN A 84 8.46 8.49 22.01
N LEU A 85 8.88 7.32 21.52
CA LEU A 85 9.13 6.10 22.30
C LEU A 85 10.61 5.96 22.68
#